data_AF-A0A392QDB6-F1
#
_entry.id   AF-A0A392QDB6-F1
#
_cell.length_a   1.000
_cell.length_b   1.000
_cell.length_c   1.000
_cell.angle_alpha   90.00
_cell.angle_beta   90.00
_cell.angle_gamma   90.00
#
_symmetry.space_group_name_H-M   'P 1'
#
loop_
_entity.id
_entity.type
_entity.pdbx_description
1 polymer ?
#
loop_
_entity_poly.entity_id
_entity_poly.type
_entity_poly.pdbx_seq_one_letter_code
_entity_poly.pdbx_strand_id
1 'polypeptide(L)'
;MESFFGGLLNGQTPLTEFIPRYERGLERRREGERKEDFDTSNFQPFLQTKEPMEEQCRRLYTLAIFKVFQKELLQCYSYLGFKIYEEGPLSRYLVRKCGHDDMEKHVLRVFQILELREVPSRYILHRWTRNAEDGVFPDRESWSSSQELKSLML
;
A
#
# COMPACT_ATOMS: atom_id res chain seq x y z
N MET A 1 12.77 -14.69 -3.89
CA MET A 1 13.34 -13.82 -2.83
C MET A 1 14.77 -13.57 -3.22
N GLU A 2 15.14 -12.35 -3.56
CA GLU A 2 16.52 -12.03 -3.96
C GLU A 2 17.43 -12.08 -2.73
N SER A 3 18.65 -12.60 -2.90
CA SER A 3 19.68 -12.67 -1.85
C SER A 3 20.04 -11.26 -1.34
N PHE A 4 20.21 -11.07 -0.04
CA PHE A 4 20.58 -9.78 0.59
C PHE A 4 21.85 -9.17 -0.02
N PHE A 5 22.82 -10.00 -0.39
CA PHE A 5 24.05 -9.58 -1.05
C PHE A 5 24.05 -9.92 -2.55
N GLY A 6 22.92 -10.37 -3.10
CA GLY A 6 22.87 -10.95 -4.45
C GLY A 6 23.89 -12.08 -4.61
N GLY A 7 24.71 -11.97 -5.66
CA GLY A 7 25.87 -12.83 -5.89
C GLY A 7 27.20 -12.30 -5.34
N LEU A 8 27.21 -11.23 -4.54
CA LEU A 8 28.43 -10.61 -4.01
C LEU A 8 29.08 -11.44 -2.89
N LEU A 9 28.30 -12.18 -2.12
CA LEU A 9 28.79 -13.03 -1.03
C LEU A 9 28.19 -14.42 -1.14
N ASN A 10 29.02 -15.43 -0.96
CA ASN A 10 28.64 -16.83 -0.84
C ASN A 10 29.61 -17.57 0.09
N GLY A 11 29.33 -18.84 0.42
CA GLY A 11 30.16 -19.63 1.32
C GLY A 11 31.57 -19.95 0.80
N GLN A 12 31.87 -19.66 -0.47
CA GLN A 12 33.19 -19.81 -1.08
C GLN A 12 33.98 -18.50 -1.11
N THR A 13 33.42 -17.39 -0.62
CA THR A 13 34.10 -16.09 -0.62
C THR A 13 35.24 -16.11 0.39
N PRO A 14 36.50 -15.91 -0.03
CA PRO A 14 37.63 -15.92 0.88
C PRO A 14 37.52 -14.76 1.88
N LEU A 15 37.98 -14.98 3.11
CA LEU A 15 37.85 -14.02 4.21
C LEU A 15 38.50 -12.66 3.89
N THR A 16 39.58 -12.65 3.11
CA THR A 16 40.26 -11.44 2.64
C THR A 16 39.39 -10.58 1.73
N GLU A 17 38.48 -11.18 0.97
CA GLU A 17 37.54 -10.47 0.09
C GLU A 17 36.17 -10.27 0.73
N PHE A 18 35.93 -10.87 1.90
CA PHE A 18 34.65 -10.79 2.60
C PHE A 18 34.29 -9.35 2.97
N ILE A 19 35.18 -8.65 3.69
CA ILE A 19 34.92 -7.28 4.16
C ILE A 19 34.66 -6.32 2.97
N PRO A 20 35.51 -6.26 1.93
CA PRO A 20 35.27 -5.35 0.79
C PRO A 20 33.99 -5.66 0.00
N ARG A 21 33.60 -6.94 -0.11
CA ARG A 21 32.35 -7.33 -0.80
C ARG A 21 31.13 -7.07 0.06
N TYR A 22 31.24 -7.23 1.37
CA TYR A 22 30.21 -6.90 2.35
C TYR A 22 29.93 -5.40 2.36
N GLU A 23 30.95 -4.55 2.47
CA GLU A 23 30.81 -3.09 2.44
C GLU A 23 30.15 -2.60 1.15
N ARG A 24 30.54 -3.19 0.00
CA ARG A 24 29.92 -2.88 -1.29
C ARG A 24 28.46 -3.29 -1.37
N GLY A 25 28.10 -4.44 -0.80
CA GLY A 25 26.71 -4.88 -0.69
C GLY A 25 25.88 -3.93 0.17
N LEU A 26 26.45 -3.45 1.29
CA LEU A 26 25.82 -2.45 2.13
C LEU A 26 25.63 -1.11 1.41
N GLU A 27 26.65 -0.60 0.72
CA GLU A 27 26.53 0.69 0.01
C GLU A 27 25.48 0.62 -1.10
N ARG A 28 25.43 -0.46 -1.88
CA ARG A 28 24.37 -0.68 -2.88
C ARG A 28 22.97 -0.59 -2.28
N ARG A 29 22.80 -1.12 -1.07
CA ARG A 29 21.51 -1.07 -0.36
C ARG A 29 21.18 0.35 0.07
N ARG A 30 22.15 1.05 0.68
CA ARG A 30 21.99 2.45 1.10
C ARG A 30 21.68 3.37 -0.09
N GLU A 31 22.31 3.13 -1.24
CA GLU A 31 22.00 3.82 -2.48
C GLU A 31 20.57 3.53 -2.96
N GLY A 32 20.10 2.29 -2.83
CA GLY A 32 18.72 1.91 -3.12
C GLY A 32 17.71 2.62 -2.22
N GLU A 33 17.93 2.62 -0.91
CA GLU A 33 17.11 3.32 0.08
C GLU A 33 17.10 4.84 -0.21
N ARG A 34 18.28 5.44 -0.41
CA ARG A 34 18.44 6.87 -0.76
C ARG A 34 17.74 7.23 -2.09
N LYS A 35 17.73 6.32 -3.06
CA LYS A 35 17.02 6.48 -4.34
C LYS A 35 15.51 6.45 -4.10
N GLU A 36 15.01 5.53 -3.29
CA GLU A 36 13.59 5.41 -2.96
C GLU A 36 13.08 6.62 -2.15
N ASP A 37 13.88 7.15 -1.23
CA ASP A 37 13.60 8.38 -0.48
C ASP A 37 13.59 9.60 -1.39
N PHE A 38 14.60 9.69 -2.28
CA PHE A 38 14.67 10.72 -3.29
C PHE A 38 13.44 10.65 -4.20
N ASP A 39 13.10 9.47 -4.72
CA ASP A 39 11.98 9.32 -5.63
C ASP A 39 10.64 9.61 -4.92
N THR A 40 10.50 9.18 -3.66
CA THR A 40 9.34 9.48 -2.82
C THR A 40 9.20 10.97 -2.56
N SER A 41 10.31 11.70 -2.40
CA SER A 41 10.32 13.14 -2.11
C SER A 41 10.17 14.02 -3.36
N ASN A 42 10.69 13.57 -4.51
CA ASN A 42 10.79 14.37 -5.73
C ASN A 42 9.74 14.03 -6.79
N PHE A 43 9.14 12.85 -6.76
CA PHE A 43 8.07 12.49 -7.70
C PHE A 43 6.70 12.52 -7.04
N GLN A 44 5.81 13.30 -7.64
CA GLN A 44 4.40 13.26 -7.33
C GLN A 44 3.70 12.39 -8.38
N PRO A 45 3.19 11.20 -8.02
CA PRO A 45 2.51 10.33 -8.97
C PRO A 45 1.28 11.01 -9.54
N PHE A 46 1.08 10.87 -10.85
CA PHE A 46 -0.17 11.30 -11.47
C PHE A 46 -1.31 10.39 -11.04
N LEU A 47 -2.45 10.99 -10.69
CA LEU A 47 -3.68 10.26 -10.45
C LEU A 47 -4.22 9.72 -11.77
N GLN A 48 -4.64 8.45 -11.77
CA GLN A 48 -5.22 7.82 -12.95
C GLN A 48 -6.75 7.75 -12.89
N THR A 49 -7.33 7.99 -11.71
CA THR A 49 -8.76 8.01 -11.48
C THR A 49 -9.19 9.35 -10.86
N LYS A 50 -10.50 9.54 -10.72
CA LYS A 50 -11.09 10.64 -9.94
C LYS A 50 -11.50 10.20 -8.54
N GLU A 51 -11.07 9.02 -8.10
CA GLU A 51 -11.45 8.46 -6.81
C GLU A 51 -10.74 9.22 -5.68
N PRO A 52 -11.47 9.77 -4.69
CA PRO A 52 -10.84 10.53 -3.60
C PRO A 52 -9.83 9.72 -2.79
N MET A 53 -10.03 8.40 -2.70
CA MET A 53 -9.13 7.49 -1.98
C MET A 53 -7.76 7.38 -2.65
N GLU A 54 -7.68 7.59 -3.98
CA GLU A 54 -6.41 7.60 -4.69
C GLU A 54 -5.55 8.78 -4.26
N GLU A 55 -6.16 9.97 -4.18
CA GLU A 55 -5.48 11.18 -3.70
C GLU A 55 -5.06 11.05 -2.23
N GLN A 56 -5.90 10.45 -1.39
CA GLN A 56 -5.54 10.14 0.00
C GLN A 56 -4.28 9.25 0.06
N CYS A 57 -4.28 8.11 -0.64
CA CYS A 57 -3.15 7.18 -0.68
C CYS A 57 -1.89 7.82 -1.28
N ARG A 58 -2.03 8.70 -2.28
CA ARG A 58 -0.92 9.43 -2.91
C ARG A 58 -0.18 10.32 -1.91
N ARG A 59 -0.90 10.93 -0.95
CA ARG A 59 -0.29 11.78 0.08
C ARG A 59 0.38 10.98 1.20
N LEU A 60 -0.19 9.82 1.54
CA LEU A 60 0.21 9.05 2.72
C LEU A 60 1.33 8.04 2.43
N TYR A 61 1.25 7.34 1.31
CA TYR A 61 2.14 6.21 1.02
C TYR A 61 3.47 6.62 0.42
N THR A 62 4.49 5.78 0.66
CA THR A 62 5.73 5.85 -0.13
C THR A 62 5.42 5.62 -1.61
N LEU A 63 6.29 6.10 -2.50
CA LEU A 63 6.06 6.00 -3.93
C LEU A 63 5.83 4.54 -4.40
N ALA A 64 6.60 3.61 -3.83
CA ALA A 64 6.51 2.19 -4.14
C ALA A 64 5.14 1.61 -3.76
N ILE A 65 4.68 1.89 -2.53
CA ILE A 65 3.37 1.39 -2.07
C ILE A 65 2.23 2.07 -2.81
N PHE A 66 2.33 3.37 -3.09
CA PHE A 66 1.33 4.07 -3.90
C PHE A 66 1.19 3.44 -5.29
N LYS A 67 2.28 3.10 -5.97
CA LYS A 67 2.24 2.43 -7.28
C LYS A 67 1.54 1.07 -7.22
N VAL A 68 1.77 0.29 -6.16
CA VAL A 68 1.04 -0.97 -5.92
C VAL A 68 -0.45 -0.68 -5.75
N PHE A 69 -0.80 0.25 -4.86
CA PHE A 69 -2.19 0.61 -4.60
C PHE A 69 -2.91 1.11 -5.86
N GLN A 70 -2.27 2.00 -6.65
CA GLN A 70 -2.84 2.54 -7.88
C GLN A 70 -3.12 1.43 -8.91
N LYS A 71 -2.21 0.46 -9.03
CA LYS A 71 -2.41 -0.71 -9.89
C LYS A 71 -3.63 -1.53 -9.45
N GLU A 72 -3.75 -1.82 -8.15
CA GLU A 72 -4.89 -2.55 -7.58
C GLU A 72 -6.20 -1.77 -7.80
N LEU A 73 -6.20 -0.45 -7.57
CA LEU A 73 -7.36 0.41 -7.80
C LEU A 73 -7.84 0.35 -9.25
N LEU A 74 -6.93 0.39 -10.22
CA LEU A 74 -7.28 0.28 -11.63
C LEU A 74 -7.77 -1.13 -11.98
N GLN A 75 -7.13 -2.15 -11.41
CA GLN A 75 -7.53 -3.54 -11.61
C GLN A 75 -8.94 -3.80 -11.06
N CYS A 76 -9.35 -3.13 -9.98
CA CYS A 76 -10.66 -3.35 -9.35
C CYS A 76 -11.84 -3.02 -10.27
N TYR A 77 -11.66 -2.15 -11.28
CA TYR A 77 -12.71 -1.85 -12.27
C TYR A 77 -13.03 -3.03 -13.20
N SER A 78 -12.12 -4.02 -13.32
CA SER A 78 -12.40 -5.27 -14.04
C SER A 78 -13.32 -6.22 -13.26
N TYR A 79 -13.63 -5.89 -12.00
CA TYR A 79 -14.51 -6.68 -11.15
C TYR A 79 -15.92 -6.11 -11.14
N LEU A 80 -16.89 -6.99 -11.26
CA LEU A 80 -18.28 -6.73 -10.93
C LEU A 80 -18.49 -7.03 -9.44
N GLY A 81 -19.36 -6.27 -8.80
CA GLY A 81 -19.71 -6.53 -7.42
C GLY A 81 -21.17 -6.20 -7.15
N PHE A 82 -21.82 -7.07 -6.38
CA PHE A 82 -23.23 -6.98 -6.04
C PHE A 82 -23.43 -7.33 -4.58
N LYS A 83 -24.29 -6.59 -3.88
CA LYS A 83 -24.74 -6.97 -2.54
C LYS A 83 -25.72 -8.13 -2.69
N ILE A 84 -25.43 -9.26 -2.05
CA ILE A 84 -26.26 -10.48 -2.16
C ILE A 84 -27.02 -10.80 -0.87
N TYR A 85 -26.62 -10.21 0.26
CA TYR A 85 -27.23 -10.46 1.55
C TYR A 85 -27.01 -9.28 2.49
N GLU A 86 -28.01 -9.01 3.33
CA GLU A 86 -27.95 -8.02 4.41
C GLU A 86 -28.76 -8.52 5.59
N GLU A 87 -28.12 -8.58 6.76
CA GLU A 87 -28.76 -8.91 8.04
C GLU A 87 -28.17 -7.99 9.11
N GLY A 88 -28.91 -6.93 9.44
CA GLY A 88 -28.46 -5.89 10.36
C GLY A 88 -27.10 -5.32 9.93
N PRO A 89 -26.06 -5.35 10.79
CA PRO A 89 -24.74 -4.82 10.46
C PRO A 89 -23.93 -5.70 9.50
N LEU A 90 -24.41 -6.93 9.20
CA LEU A 90 -23.70 -7.87 8.35
C LEU A 90 -24.19 -7.75 6.90
N SER A 91 -23.32 -7.30 6.00
CA SER A 91 -23.55 -7.31 4.56
C SER A 91 -22.61 -8.28 3.85
N ARG A 92 -23.09 -9.05 2.88
CA ARG A 92 -22.26 -9.90 2.00
C ARG A 92 -22.32 -9.41 0.56
N TYR A 93 -21.15 -9.40 -0.08
CA TYR A 93 -20.97 -8.97 -1.45
C TYR A 93 -20.41 -10.11 -2.29
N LEU A 94 -21.02 -10.35 -3.44
CA LEU A 94 -20.44 -11.18 -4.49
C LEU A 94 -19.52 -10.31 -5.33
N VAL A 95 -18.25 -10.68 -5.44
CA VAL A 95 -17.25 -10.00 -6.27
C VAL A 95 -16.75 -10.98 -7.32
N ARG A 96 -16.83 -10.61 -8.59
CA ARG A 96 -16.46 -11.48 -9.73
C ARG A 96 -15.64 -10.71 -10.76
N LYS A 97 -14.51 -11.27 -11.17
CA LYS A 97 -13.68 -10.72 -12.26
C LYS A 97 -14.35 -10.95 -13.61
N CYS A 98 -14.33 -9.96 -14.49
CA CYS A 98 -14.75 -10.12 -15.88
C CYS A 98 -13.60 -10.72 -16.70
N GLY A 99 -13.77 -11.92 -17.28
CA GLY A 99 -12.87 -12.47 -18.30
C GLY A 99 -11.88 -13.57 -17.90
N HIS A 100 -11.85 -14.04 -16.65
CA HIS A 100 -11.05 -15.22 -16.23
C HIS A 100 -11.69 -15.90 -15.00
N ASP A 101 -11.54 -17.22 -14.84
CA ASP A 101 -12.15 -18.03 -13.75
C ASP A 101 -11.35 -17.95 -12.42
N ASP A 102 -10.52 -16.91 -12.27
CA ASP A 102 -9.78 -16.69 -11.04
C ASP A 102 -10.72 -16.06 -10.00
N MET A 103 -10.95 -16.81 -8.92
CA MET A 103 -11.73 -16.46 -7.73
C MET A 103 -11.08 -15.36 -6.86
N GLU A 104 -10.18 -14.57 -7.43
CA GLU A 104 -9.57 -13.44 -6.72
C GLU A 104 -10.67 -12.39 -6.45
N LYS A 105 -10.72 -11.91 -5.21
CA LYS A 105 -11.71 -10.92 -4.77
C LYS A 105 -10.98 -9.61 -4.55
N HIS A 106 -11.56 -8.53 -5.04
CA HIS A 106 -10.96 -7.21 -4.93
C HIS A 106 -11.70 -6.36 -3.89
N VAL A 107 -11.10 -6.14 -2.71
CA VAL A 107 -11.74 -5.37 -1.63
C VAL A 107 -12.07 -3.93 -2.05
N LEU A 108 -11.24 -3.30 -2.90
CA LEU A 108 -11.52 -1.94 -3.39
C LEU A 108 -12.82 -1.87 -4.21
N ARG A 109 -13.25 -2.97 -4.85
CA ARG A 109 -14.55 -3.00 -5.53
C ARG A 109 -15.71 -2.89 -4.54
N VAL A 110 -15.57 -3.51 -3.37
CA VAL A 110 -16.57 -3.40 -2.29
C VAL A 110 -16.56 -1.97 -1.72
N PHE A 111 -15.39 -1.34 -1.59
CA PHE A 111 -15.29 0.04 -1.13
C PHE A 111 -15.99 1.01 -2.09
N GLN A 112 -15.87 0.81 -3.40
CA GLN A 112 -16.63 1.58 -4.41
C GLN A 112 -18.14 1.40 -4.27
N ILE A 113 -18.62 0.16 -4.04
CA ILE A 113 -20.05 -0.12 -3.84
C ILE A 113 -20.59 0.52 -2.56
N LEU A 114 -19.75 0.60 -1.53
CA LEU A 114 -20.05 1.28 -0.27
C LEU A 114 -19.84 2.80 -0.34
N GLU A 115 -19.47 3.34 -1.51
CA GLU A 115 -19.15 4.76 -1.72
C GLU A 115 -18.12 5.31 -0.72
N LEU A 116 -17.19 4.45 -0.28
CA LEU A 116 -16.13 4.86 0.62
C LEU A 116 -15.14 5.75 -0.13
N ARG A 117 -15.16 7.03 0.22
CA ARG A 117 -14.27 8.03 -0.37
C ARG A 117 -12.82 7.90 0.09
N GLU A 118 -12.59 7.29 1.24
CA GLU A 118 -11.27 7.18 1.84
C GLU A 118 -11.03 5.77 2.39
N VAL A 119 -9.78 5.32 2.34
CA VAL A 119 -9.33 4.10 3.03
C VAL A 119 -9.36 4.38 4.53
N PRO A 120 -10.14 3.60 5.31
CA PRO A 120 -10.17 3.77 6.77
C PRO A 120 -8.78 3.59 7.38
N SER A 121 -8.41 4.50 8.28
CA SER A 121 -7.08 4.57 8.90
C SER A 121 -6.59 3.26 9.52
N ARG A 122 -7.51 2.47 10.09
CA ARG A 122 -7.21 1.12 10.65
C ARG A 122 -6.60 0.14 9.65
N TYR A 123 -6.80 0.35 8.35
CA TYR A 123 -6.22 -0.47 7.28
C TYR A 123 -4.92 0.12 6.72
N ILE A 124 -4.55 1.33 7.12
CA ILE A 124 -3.32 2.00 6.71
C ILE A 124 -2.21 1.60 7.68
N LEU A 125 -1.23 0.87 7.16
CA LEU A 125 -0.12 0.38 7.96
C LEU A 125 1.01 1.41 7.97
N HIS A 126 1.50 1.76 9.17
CA HIS A 126 2.52 2.82 9.32
C HIS A 126 3.78 2.57 8.48
N ARG A 127 4.25 1.32 8.41
CA ARG A 127 5.41 0.92 7.59
C ARG A 127 5.26 1.19 6.08
N TRP A 128 4.06 1.48 5.61
CA TRP A 128 3.77 1.80 4.21
C TRP A 128 3.69 3.30 3.94
N THR A 129 3.74 4.12 5.00
CA THR A 129 3.61 5.58 4.92
C THR A 129 4.97 6.25 4.75
N ARG A 130 4.98 7.46 4.17
CA ARG A 130 6.22 8.25 3.97
C ARG A 130 6.92 8.61 5.28
N ASN A 131 6.18 8.63 6.38
CA ASN A 131 6.69 8.99 7.71
C ASN A 131 7.04 7.74 8.54
N ALA A 132 7.24 6.59 7.91
CA ALA A 132 7.53 5.33 8.60
C ALA A 132 8.80 5.41 9.48
N GLU A 133 9.72 6.33 9.16
CA GLU A 133 10.98 6.52 9.88
C GLU A 133 10.89 7.55 11.02
N ASP A 134 9.90 8.44 11.00
CA ASP A 134 9.88 9.61 11.89
C ASP A 134 9.64 9.25 13.36
N GLY A 135 9.24 8.03 13.70
CA GLY A 135 9.04 7.56 15.09
C GLY A 135 7.95 8.31 15.90
N VAL A 136 7.49 9.45 15.40
CA VAL A 136 6.41 10.26 15.93
C VAL A 136 5.11 9.69 15.39
N PHE A 137 4.42 8.94 16.24
CA PHE A 137 3.01 8.65 16.03
C PHE A 137 2.29 10.00 15.89
N PRO A 138 1.67 10.35 14.74
CA PRO A 138 0.69 11.42 14.76
C PRO A 138 -0.38 10.94 15.75
N ASP A 139 -0.62 11.73 16.79
CA ASP A 139 -1.52 11.36 17.87
C ASP A 139 -2.78 10.71 17.30
N ARG A 140 -3.18 9.62 17.95
CA ARG A 140 -4.36 8.83 17.62
C ARG A 140 -5.62 9.70 17.47
N GLU A 141 -5.57 10.92 18.02
CA GLU A 141 -6.59 11.96 17.99
C GLU A 141 -6.73 12.68 16.63
N SER A 142 -5.66 12.82 15.82
CA SER A 142 -5.74 13.49 14.51
C SER A 142 -6.53 12.67 13.48
N TRP A 143 -6.53 11.34 13.63
CA TRP A 143 -7.37 10.42 12.84
C TRP A 143 -8.70 10.08 13.54
N SER A 144 -8.92 10.61 14.75
CA SER A 144 -10.11 10.39 15.57
C SER A 144 -11.12 11.54 15.49
N SER A 145 -11.11 12.35 14.43
CA SER A 145 -12.31 13.11 14.04
C SER A 145 -13.44 12.20 13.50
N SER A 146 -13.26 10.87 13.56
CA SER A 146 -14.30 9.86 13.34
C SER A 146 -15.25 9.65 14.54
N GLN A 147 -15.42 10.64 15.43
CA GLN A 147 -16.61 10.64 16.31
C GLN A 147 -17.87 11.09 15.57
N GLU A 148 -17.76 11.73 14.40
CA GLU A 148 -18.94 12.07 13.57
C GLU A 148 -19.57 10.86 12.87
N LEU A 149 -18.83 9.75 12.68
CA LEU A 149 -19.36 8.53 12.06
C LEU A 149 -20.19 7.65 13.00
N LYS A 150 -20.28 7.98 14.30
CA LYS A 150 -21.26 7.36 15.20
C LYS A 150 -22.63 8.05 15.15
N SER A 151 -22.70 9.29 14.67
CA SER A 151 -23.96 10.04 14.53
C SER A 151 -24.66 9.82 13.18
N LEU A 152 -24.00 9.19 12.21
CA LEU A 152 -24.55 8.93 10.87
C LEU A 152 -25.07 7.49 10.67
N MET A 153 -25.15 6.70 11.75
CA MET A 153 -25.76 5.35 11.75
C MET A 153 -26.83 5.20 12.85
N LEU A 154 -27.62 6.25 13.06
CA LEU A 154 -28.93 6.18 13.75
C LEU A 154 -30.04 6.52 12.76
#